data_AF-A0AAT9G8J6-F1
#
_entry.id   AF-A0AAT9G8J6-F1
#
_cell.length_a   1.000
_cell.length_b   1.000
_cell.length_c   1.000
_cell.angle_alpha   90.00
_cell.angle_beta   90.00
_cell.angle_gamma   90.00
#
_symmetry.space_group_name_H-M   'P 1'
#
loop_
_entity.id
_entity.type
_entity.pdbx_description
1 polymer ?
#
loop_
_entity_poly.entity_id
_entity_poly.type
_entity_poly.pdbx_seq_one_letter_code
_entity_poly.pdbx_strand_id
1 'polypeptide(L)'
;MNFHDIRMPKFIETFAVGRPEFATSCAMTLSGREVRNLDREYAKQKYLIKNCRLSSLEFEQFSSFFRARRGGNFAFRFRDNVDYQVSRQIIGKGDGELTQFQLVKLYEDPILPYARTISKPVFGSGEFYVNNINTEVQVDYNSGVVTLPKPLDKDQILTGNFIFDVAVRFASDSFEYFYSSDGSIELSPIELLEVI
;
A
#
# COMPACT_ATOMS: atom_id res chain seq x y z
N MET A 1 12.53 -3.75 11.59
CA MET A 1 12.55 -3.17 10.23
C MET A 1 12.56 -1.65 10.36
N ASN A 2 13.33 -0.94 9.53
CA ASN A 2 13.48 0.52 9.60
C ASN A 2 12.25 1.19 8.95
N PHE A 3 11.25 1.54 9.76
CA PHE A 3 10.02 2.22 9.30
C PHE A 3 9.78 3.47 10.15
N HIS A 4 9.51 4.59 9.48
CA HIS A 4 9.04 5.81 10.11
C HIS A 4 7.54 5.98 9.83
N ASP A 5 6.73 6.03 10.90
CA ASP A 5 5.29 6.24 10.78
C ASP A 5 4.96 7.71 10.47
N ILE A 6 5.21 8.07 9.23
CA ILE A 6 4.98 9.40 8.66
C ILE A 6 4.66 9.24 7.18
N ARG A 7 3.73 10.05 6.69
CA ARG A 7 3.28 10.02 5.30
C ARG A 7 4.08 10.95 4.42
N MET A 8 4.36 10.52 3.19
CA MET A 8 4.96 11.34 2.14
C MET A 8 4.16 12.65 1.96
N PRO A 9 4.81 13.79 1.66
CA PRO A 9 4.09 15.03 1.46
C PRO A 9 3.05 14.87 0.35
N LYS A 10 1.81 15.26 0.65
CA LYS A 10 0.64 14.96 -0.19
C LYS A 10 0.76 15.49 -1.62
N PHE A 11 1.44 16.62 -1.82
CA PHE A 11 1.67 17.20 -3.15
C PHE A 11 2.59 16.35 -4.03
N ILE A 12 3.40 15.44 -3.47
CA ILE A 12 4.20 14.50 -4.29
C ILE A 12 3.31 13.36 -4.79
N GLU A 13 2.36 12.89 -3.96
CA GLU A 13 1.54 11.71 -4.24
C GLU A 13 0.68 11.87 -5.51
N THR A 14 0.35 13.11 -5.90
CA THR A 14 -0.39 13.41 -7.14
C THR A 14 0.40 13.13 -8.41
N PHE A 15 1.72 13.04 -8.32
CA PHE A 15 2.61 12.76 -9.46
C PHE A 15 2.96 11.27 -9.60
N ALA A 16 2.39 10.43 -8.76
CA ALA A 16 2.72 9.01 -8.71
C ALA A 16 2.04 8.22 -9.82
N VAL A 17 2.82 7.33 -10.44
CA VAL A 17 2.33 6.27 -11.34
C VAL A 17 2.52 4.93 -10.65
N GLY A 18 1.42 4.25 -10.34
CA GLY A 18 1.42 2.91 -9.75
C GLY A 18 1.75 1.83 -10.77
N ARG A 19 2.55 0.84 -10.33
CA ARG A 19 2.98 -0.33 -11.10
C ARG A 19 2.90 -1.57 -10.21
N PRO A 20 1.77 -2.29 -10.20
CA PRO A 20 1.71 -3.61 -9.59
C PRO A 20 2.56 -4.60 -10.42
N GLU A 21 3.51 -5.28 -9.77
CA GLU A 21 4.37 -6.26 -10.45
C GLU A 21 4.21 -7.65 -9.82
N PHE A 22 3.92 -8.65 -10.66
CA PHE A 22 4.08 -10.06 -10.33
C PHE A 22 5.47 -10.53 -10.77
N ALA A 23 5.95 -11.60 -10.14
CA ALA A 23 7.17 -12.28 -10.57
C ALA A 23 6.76 -13.64 -11.15
N THR A 24 6.85 -13.77 -12.48
CA THR A 24 6.50 -15.00 -13.20
C THR A 24 7.70 -15.44 -14.02
N SER A 25 8.22 -16.62 -13.72
CA SER A 25 9.25 -17.26 -14.53
C SER A 25 8.60 -18.07 -15.66
N CYS A 26 9.13 -17.93 -16.87
CA CYS A 26 8.64 -18.62 -18.06
C CYS A 26 9.77 -19.48 -18.66
N ALA A 27 9.48 -20.76 -18.91
CA ALA A 27 10.37 -21.68 -19.60
C ALA A 27 9.69 -22.19 -20.88
N MET A 28 10.43 -22.18 -22.00
CA MET A 28 9.95 -22.70 -23.28
C MET A 28 10.74 -23.95 -23.66
N THR A 29 10.02 -25.02 -23.99
CA THR A 29 10.60 -26.26 -24.51
C THR A 29 11.00 -26.11 -25.98
N LEU A 30 11.91 -26.96 -26.47
CA LEU A 30 12.30 -27.00 -27.89
C LEU A 30 11.12 -27.24 -28.84
N SER A 31 10.05 -27.90 -28.36
CA SER A 31 8.81 -28.10 -29.10
C SER A 31 7.84 -26.91 -29.06
N GLY A 32 8.23 -25.79 -28.45
CA GLY A 32 7.43 -24.55 -28.37
C GLY A 32 6.36 -24.53 -27.26
N ARG A 33 6.32 -25.51 -26.36
CA ARG A 33 5.42 -25.45 -25.18
C ARG A 33 6.01 -24.55 -24.11
N GLU A 34 5.18 -23.67 -23.56
CA GLU A 34 5.53 -22.74 -22.49
C GLU A 34 5.01 -23.23 -21.13
N VAL A 35 5.86 -23.20 -20.12
CA VAL A 35 5.53 -23.44 -18.71
C VAL A 35 5.77 -22.14 -17.95
N ARG A 36 4.79 -21.74 -17.12
CA ARG A 36 4.84 -20.52 -16.31
C ARG A 36 4.78 -20.90 -14.84
N ASN A 37 5.68 -20.36 -14.03
CA ASN A 37 5.64 -20.48 -12.58
C ASN A 37 5.54 -19.09 -11.96
N LEU A 38 4.60 -18.94 -11.02
CA LEU A 38 4.46 -17.72 -10.24
C LEU A 38 5.46 -17.77 -9.08
N ASP A 39 6.55 -17.02 -9.19
CA ASP A 39 7.64 -17.02 -8.20
C ASP A 39 7.26 -16.23 -6.93
N ARG A 40 6.29 -15.31 -7.04
CA ARG A 40 5.73 -14.57 -5.92
C ARG A 40 4.22 -14.50 -6.00
N GLU A 41 3.56 -15.04 -4.98
CA GLU A 41 2.10 -15.08 -4.87
C GLU A 41 1.47 -13.68 -4.90
N TYR A 42 2.05 -12.73 -4.15
CA TYR A 42 1.51 -11.37 -4.06
C TYR A 42 2.25 -10.39 -4.98
N ALA A 43 1.50 -9.54 -5.66
CA ALA A 43 2.07 -8.42 -6.40
C ALA A 43 2.79 -7.46 -5.46
N LYS A 44 3.96 -6.98 -5.89
CA LYS A 44 4.68 -5.90 -5.21
C LYS A 44 4.41 -4.61 -5.95
N GLN A 45 4.03 -3.57 -5.22
CA GLN A 45 3.81 -2.25 -5.77
C GLN A 45 5.13 -1.53 -5.96
N LYS A 46 5.27 -0.90 -7.12
CA LYS A 46 6.25 0.13 -7.38
C LYS A 46 5.53 1.40 -7.76
N TYR A 47 6.10 2.54 -7.38
CA TYR A 47 5.57 3.84 -7.75
C TYR A 47 6.66 4.66 -8.40
N LEU A 48 6.33 5.29 -9.52
CA LEU A 48 7.22 6.24 -10.18
C LEU A 48 6.64 7.64 -10.03
N ILE A 49 7.31 8.50 -9.29
CA ILE A 49 7.03 9.93 -9.24
C ILE A 49 7.65 10.54 -10.49
N LYS A 50 6.83 11.10 -11.38
CA LYS A 50 7.30 11.69 -12.65
C LYS A 50 6.62 13.03 -12.92
N ASN A 51 7.27 13.89 -13.70
CA ASN A 51 6.76 15.23 -14.04
C ASN A 51 6.44 16.07 -12.80
N CYS A 52 7.20 15.87 -11.72
CA CYS A 52 6.98 16.54 -10.45
C CYS A 52 7.66 17.90 -10.47
N ARG A 53 6.84 18.95 -10.33
CA ARG A 53 7.26 20.35 -10.38
C ARG A 53 6.79 21.04 -9.12
N LEU A 54 7.74 21.58 -8.37
CA LEU A 54 7.55 22.05 -7.00
C LEU A 54 7.89 23.54 -6.89
N SER A 55 7.18 24.21 -5.99
CA SER A 55 7.63 25.49 -5.44
C SER A 55 8.88 25.30 -4.55
N SER A 56 9.58 26.38 -4.23
CA SER A 56 10.73 26.33 -3.32
C SER A 56 10.38 25.76 -1.94
N LEU A 57 9.19 26.08 -1.43
CA LEU A 57 8.71 25.58 -0.13
C LEU A 57 8.42 24.07 -0.18
N GLU A 58 7.73 23.61 -1.22
CA GLU A 58 7.44 22.19 -1.40
C GLU A 58 8.72 21.38 -1.60
N PHE A 59 9.68 21.93 -2.35
CA PHE A 59 10.99 21.31 -2.50
C PHE A 59 11.72 21.19 -1.17
N GLU A 60 11.73 22.23 -0.32
CA GLU A 60 12.35 22.16 1.01
C GLU A 60 11.73 21.06 1.87
N GLN A 61 10.39 20.95 1.85
CA GLN A 61 9.66 19.90 2.57
C GLN A 61 10.03 18.51 2.06
N PHE A 62 10.07 18.29 0.74
CA PHE A 62 10.47 17.02 0.15
C PHE A 62 11.94 16.69 0.41
N SER A 63 12.82 17.67 0.26
CA SER A 63 14.26 17.59 0.47
C SER A 63 14.61 17.22 1.92
N SER A 64 13.88 17.79 2.88
CA SER A 64 13.96 17.45 4.31
C SER A 64 13.41 16.05 4.57
N PHE A 65 12.28 15.70 3.95
CA PHE A 65 11.68 14.37 4.04
C PHE A 65 12.68 13.30 3.59
N PHE A 66 13.28 13.45 2.40
CA PHE A 66 14.26 12.53 1.84
C PHE A 66 15.48 12.33 2.76
N ARG A 67 16.07 13.43 3.25
CA ARG A 67 17.25 13.37 4.14
C ARG A 67 16.96 12.74 5.48
N ALA A 68 15.78 13.00 6.05
CA ALA A 68 15.36 12.36 7.30
C ALA A 68 15.15 10.84 7.15
N ARG A 69 14.97 10.32 5.93
CA ARG A 69 14.85 8.86 5.62
C ARG A 69 16.20 8.25 5.23
N ARG A 70 17.25 9.06 5.13
CA ARG A 70 18.60 8.65 4.71
C ARG A 70 18.54 7.89 3.39
N GLY A 71 17.87 8.47 2.38
CA GLY A 71 17.65 7.79 1.11
C GLY A 71 16.71 6.59 1.26
N GLY A 72 17.12 5.43 0.76
CA GLY A 72 16.34 4.19 0.80
C GLY A 72 16.33 3.47 2.15
N ASN A 73 17.02 3.98 3.19
CA ASN A 73 17.21 3.24 4.43
C ASN A 73 15.94 3.07 5.29
N PHE A 74 15.06 4.09 5.33
CA PHE A 74 13.81 4.03 6.10
C PHE A 74 12.58 4.00 5.19
N ALA A 75 11.70 3.03 5.42
CA ALA A 75 10.37 3.00 4.82
C ALA A 75 9.42 3.98 5.52
N PHE A 76 8.37 4.39 4.82
CA PHE A 76 7.38 5.37 5.26
C PHE A 76 6.01 5.12 4.60
N ARG A 77 4.98 5.83 5.03
CA ARG A 77 3.64 5.72 4.44
C ARG A 77 3.55 6.49 3.13
N PHE A 78 2.97 5.86 2.12
CA PHE A 78 2.65 6.49 0.84
C PHE A 78 1.21 6.19 0.46
N ARG A 79 0.42 7.21 0.12
CA ARG A 79 -0.95 6.99 -0.35
C ARG A 79 -0.99 6.87 -1.87
N ASP A 80 -1.49 5.73 -2.32
CA ASP A 80 -1.92 5.54 -3.70
C ASP A 80 -3.33 6.11 -3.89
N ASN A 81 -3.44 7.33 -4.42
CA ASN A 81 -4.73 8.03 -4.56
C ASN A 81 -5.73 7.32 -5.49
N VAL A 82 -5.33 6.30 -6.24
CA VAL A 82 -6.23 5.52 -7.10
C VAL A 82 -6.79 4.30 -6.36
N ASP A 83 -6.01 3.70 -5.45
CA ASP A 83 -6.31 2.38 -4.87
C ASP A 83 -6.48 2.36 -3.35
N TYR A 84 -6.34 3.49 -2.65
CA TYR A 84 -6.27 3.56 -1.18
C TYR A 84 -7.53 3.22 -0.38
N GLN A 85 -8.68 2.99 -1.02
CA GLN A 85 -9.96 2.79 -0.33
C GLN A 85 -10.45 1.34 -0.42
N VAL A 86 -11.05 0.88 0.68
CA VAL A 86 -11.86 -0.33 0.76
C VAL A 86 -13.26 0.08 1.24
N SER A 87 -14.29 -0.36 0.51
CA SER A 87 -15.69 -0.05 0.82
C SER A 87 -16.49 -1.34 0.89
N ARG A 88 -16.97 -1.64 2.11
CA ARG A 88 -17.88 -2.74 2.47
C ARG A 88 -17.42 -4.10 1.97
N GLN A 89 -16.12 -4.38 2.07
CA GLN A 89 -15.57 -5.67 1.68
C GLN A 89 -15.56 -6.66 2.85
N ILE A 90 -15.67 -7.94 2.53
CA ILE A 90 -15.54 -9.04 3.49
C ILE A 90 -14.07 -9.11 3.94
N ILE A 91 -13.87 -9.08 5.25
CA ILE A 91 -12.55 -9.22 5.88
C ILE A 91 -12.34 -10.67 6.33
N GLY A 92 -13.39 -11.29 6.88
CA GLY A 92 -13.30 -12.66 7.35
C GLY A 92 -14.65 -13.24 7.77
N LYS A 93 -14.64 -14.55 7.99
CA LYS A 93 -15.79 -15.33 8.43
C LYS A 93 -15.47 -15.98 9.77
N GLY A 94 -16.41 -15.95 10.69
CA GLY A 94 -16.29 -16.58 12.00
C GLY A 94 -16.32 -18.10 11.93
N ASP A 95 -15.48 -18.71 12.76
CA ASP A 95 -15.43 -20.14 13.02
C ASP A 95 -15.89 -20.51 14.45
N GLY A 96 -16.22 -19.50 15.27
CA GLY A 96 -16.57 -19.65 16.68
C GLY A 96 -15.40 -19.40 17.65
N GLU A 97 -14.17 -19.25 17.17
CA GLU A 97 -12.96 -19.14 18.00
C GLU A 97 -12.11 -17.91 17.68
N LEU A 98 -12.02 -17.51 16.40
CA LEU A 98 -11.18 -16.40 15.95
C LEU A 98 -11.73 -15.04 16.39
N THR A 99 -10.86 -14.26 17.03
CA THR A 99 -11.09 -12.84 17.38
C THR A 99 -10.29 -11.89 16.50
N GLN A 100 -9.29 -12.39 15.78
CA GLN A 100 -8.34 -11.59 15.02
C GLN A 100 -8.51 -11.83 13.52
N PHE A 101 -8.57 -10.74 12.77
CA PHE A 101 -8.76 -10.76 11.32
C PHE A 101 -7.80 -9.79 10.66
N GLN A 102 -7.06 -10.27 9.66
CA GLN A 102 -6.17 -9.42 8.86
C GLN A 102 -6.99 -8.56 7.90
N LEU A 103 -6.75 -7.25 7.89
CA LEU A 103 -7.32 -6.38 6.86
C LEU A 103 -6.80 -6.78 5.49
N VAL A 104 -7.74 -6.93 4.56
CA VAL A 104 -7.47 -7.24 3.17
C VAL A 104 -8.24 -6.29 2.26
N LYS A 105 -7.64 -5.99 1.10
CA LYS A 105 -8.37 -5.45 -0.05
C LYS A 105 -8.58 -6.59 -1.03
N LEU A 106 -9.84 -6.90 -1.30
CA LEU A 106 -10.25 -7.89 -2.29
C LEU A 106 -10.42 -7.19 -3.64
N TYR A 107 -9.67 -7.67 -4.64
CA TYR A 107 -9.88 -7.33 -6.04
C TYR A 107 -10.73 -8.44 -6.64
N GLU A 108 -12.00 -8.14 -6.88
CA GLU A 108 -12.96 -9.11 -7.40
C GLU A 108 -12.65 -9.46 -8.84
N ASP A 109 -12.67 -10.76 -9.14
CA ASP A 109 -12.59 -11.31 -10.48
C ASP A 109 -13.43 -12.61 -10.51
N PRO A 110 -14.18 -12.89 -11.59
CA PRO A 110 -15.04 -14.07 -11.67
C PRO A 110 -14.32 -15.42 -11.63
N ILE A 111 -13.04 -15.46 -12.00
CA ILE A 111 -12.25 -16.69 -12.10
C ILE A 111 -11.34 -16.84 -10.89
N LEU A 112 -10.60 -15.78 -10.56
CA LEU A 112 -9.61 -15.83 -9.49
C LEU A 112 -9.50 -14.47 -8.79
N PRO A 113 -10.27 -14.24 -7.72
CA PRO A 113 -10.14 -13.00 -6.95
C PRO A 113 -8.76 -12.91 -6.30
N TYR A 114 -8.24 -11.70 -6.19
CA TYR A 114 -6.94 -11.44 -5.59
C TYR A 114 -7.14 -10.71 -4.25
N ALA A 115 -6.63 -11.30 -3.16
CA ALA A 115 -6.68 -10.69 -1.84
C ALA A 115 -5.31 -10.09 -1.50
N ARG A 116 -5.26 -8.77 -1.29
CA ARG A 116 -4.07 -8.07 -0.83
C ARG A 116 -4.14 -7.80 0.66
N THR A 117 -3.15 -8.29 1.40
CA THR A 117 -2.96 -7.92 2.79
C THR A 117 -2.67 -6.43 2.94
N ILE A 118 -3.39 -5.77 3.85
CA ILE A 118 -3.24 -4.35 4.15
C ILE A 118 -2.58 -4.20 5.51
N SER A 119 -1.32 -3.76 5.55
CA SER A 119 -0.55 -3.65 6.80
C SER A 119 -0.54 -2.25 7.42
N LYS A 120 -0.87 -1.21 6.63
CA LYS A 120 -0.84 0.20 7.06
C LYS A 120 -2.21 0.87 6.87
N PRO A 121 -3.27 0.43 7.56
CA PRO A 121 -4.52 1.18 7.59
C PRO A 121 -4.28 2.55 8.22
N VAL A 122 -5.11 3.53 7.83
CA VAL A 122 -5.03 4.89 8.35
C VAL A 122 -5.79 4.99 9.66
N PHE A 123 -5.15 5.61 10.65
CA PHE A 123 -5.72 5.83 11.98
C PHE A 123 -7.10 6.49 11.90
N GLY A 124 -8.09 5.90 12.57
CA GLY A 124 -9.44 6.43 12.65
C GLY A 124 -10.26 6.37 11.35
N SER A 125 -9.79 5.65 10.32
CA SER A 125 -10.52 5.51 9.05
C SER A 125 -11.42 4.28 8.96
N GLY A 126 -11.30 3.35 9.91
CA GLY A 126 -11.97 2.06 9.88
C GLY A 126 -13.39 2.08 10.44
N GLU A 127 -14.33 1.54 9.68
CA GLU A 127 -15.70 1.23 10.11
C GLU A 127 -15.96 -0.26 9.87
N PHE A 128 -16.45 -0.99 10.88
CA PHE A 128 -16.56 -2.44 10.83
C PHE A 128 -17.96 -2.91 11.17
N TYR A 129 -18.36 -4.02 10.55
CA TYR A 129 -19.70 -4.56 10.69
C TYR A 129 -19.69 -6.08 10.79
N VAL A 130 -20.40 -6.63 11.77
CA VAL A 130 -20.70 -8.06 11.87
C VAL A 130 -22.13 -8.26 11.37
N ASN A 131 -22.30 -9.05 10.31
CA ASN A 131 -23.61 -9.27 9.66
C ASN A 131 -24.36 -7.95 9.38
N ASN A 132 -23.64 -6.93 8.88
CA ASN A 132 -24.13 -5.57 8.60
C ASN A 132 -24.49 -4.70 9.83
N ILE A 133 -24.17 -5.14 11.04
CA ILE A 133 -24.37 -4.35 12.26
C ILE A 133 -23.02 -3.74 12.66
N ASN A 134 -22.99 -2.43 12.89
CA ASN A 134 -21.77 -1.73 13.31
C ASN A 134 -21.20 -2.36 14.58
N THR A 135 -19.89 -2.61 14.59
CA THR A 135 -19.20 -3.21 15.72
C THR A 135 -17.93 -2.43 16.04
N GLU A 136 -17.63 -2.31 17.33
CA GLU A 136 -16.36 -1.78 17.79
C GLU A 136 -15.27 -2.84 17.68
N VAL A 137 -14.11 -2.42 17.19
CA VAL A 137 -12.92 -3.26 17.07
C VAL A 137 -11.68 -2.47 17.46
N GLN A 138 -10.62 -3.18 17.84
CA GLN A 138 -9.29 -2.61 17.95
C GLN A 138 -8.52 -2.87 16.65
N VAL A 139 -7.85 -1.86 16.11
CA VAL A 139 -7.03 -1.99 14.89
C VAL A 139 -5.58 -1.75 15.24
N ASP A 140 -4.71 -2.72 14.92
CA ASP A 140 -3.28 -2.49 14.90
C ASP A 140 -2.90 -1.81 13.58
N TYR A 141 -2.56 -0.52 13.65
CA TYR A 141 -2.22 0.29 12.48
C TYR A 141 -0.84 0.00 11.87
N ASN A 142 -0.08 -0.92 12.47
CA ASN A 142 1.23 -1.36 11.99
C ASN A 142 1.22 -2.71 11.27
N SER A 143 0.29 -3.59 11.63
CA SER A 143 0.10 -4.92 11.01
C SER A 143 -1.19 -5.02 10.20
N GLY A 144 -2.16 -4.14 10.45
CA GLY A 144 -3.50 -4.21 9.87
C GLY A 144 -4.35 -5.33 10.45
N VAL A 145 -4.03 -5.83 11.65
CA VAL A 145 -4.87 -6.81 12.34
C VAL A 145 -5.99 -6.10 13.09
N VAL A 146 -7.22 -6.56 12.85
CA VAL A 146 -8.43 -6.15 13.57
C VAL A 146 -8.70 -7.18 14.66
N THR A 147 -8.92 -6.73 15.90
CA THR A 147 -9.27 -7.59 17.03
C THR A 147 -10.66 -7.23 17.53
N LEU A 148 -11.55 -8.23 17.52
CA LEU A 148 -12.89 -8.15 18.07
C LEU A 148 -12.89 -8.43 19.58
N PRO A 149 -13.82 -7.85 20.35
CA PRO A 149 -13.93 -8.08 21.79
C PRO A 149 -14.38 -9.51 22.13
N LYS A 150 -15.01 -10.21 21.17
CA LYS A 150 -15.47 -11.60 21.27
C LYS A 150 -15.27 -12.31 19.93
N PRO A 151 -15.10 -13.65 19.92
CA PRO A 151 -15.06 -14.41 18.68
C PRO A 151 -16.31 -14.18 17.86
N LEU A 152 -16.17 -14.23 16.53
CA LEU A 152 -17.32 -14.32 15.64
C LEU A 152 -17.90 -15.72 15.74
N ASP A 153 -19.21 -15.81 15.93
CA ASP A 153 -19.89 -17.10 15.84
C ASP A 153 -19.69 -17.70 14.46
N LYS A 154 -19.82 -19.02 14.38
CA LYS A 154 -19.74 -19.73 13.11
C LYS A 154 -20.68 -19.11 12.09
N ASP A 155 -20.14 -18.84 10.90
CA ASP A 155 -20.83 -18.24 9.76
C ASP A 155 -21.16 -16.75 9.85
N GLN A 156 -20.82 -16.05 10.94
CA GLN A 156 -20.86 -14.59 10.96
C GLN A 156 -19.80 -13.99 10.05
N ILE A 157 -20.15 -12.89 9.36
CA ILE A 157 -19.26 -12.23 8.41
C ILE A 157 -18.85 -10.88 8.97
N LEU A 158 -17.53 -10.66 9.06
CA LEU A 158 -16.94 -9.36 9.30
C LEU A 158 -16.72 -8.65 7.96
N THR A 159 -17.25 -7.45 7.85
CA THR A 159 -17.03 -6.53 6.73
C THR A 159 -16.49 -5.20 7.24
N GLY A 160 -15.83 -4.43 6.37
CA GLY A 160 -15.37 -3.10 6.76
C GLY A 160 -15.17 -2.12 5.62
N ASN A 161 -15.17 -0.84 6.01
CA ASN A 161 -14.71 0.31 5.23
C ASN A 161 -13.41 0.81 5.86
N PHE A 162 -12.38 1.09 5.07
CA PHE A 162 -11.19 1.75 5.59
C PHE A 162 -10.35 2.35 4.47
N ILE A 163 -9.45 3.24 4.89
CA ILE A 163 -8.39 3.79 4.04
C ILE A 163 -7.07 3.17 4.47
N PHE A 164 -6.17 2.94 3.51
CA PHE A 164 -4.83 2.47 3.79
C PHE A 164 -3.77 3.26 3.01
N ASP A 165 -2.56 3.24 3.56
CA ASP A 165 -1.36 3.66 2.87
C ASP A 165 -0.51 2.42 2.55
N VAL A 166 0.45 2.56 1.63
CA VAL A 166 1.42 1.53 1.29
C VAL A 166 2.74 1.86 1.98
N ALA A 167 3.37 0.87 2.62
CA ALA A 167 4.70 1.04 3.16
C ALA A 167 5.71 1.01 2.01
N VAL A 168 6.36 2.14 1.74
CA VAL A 168 7.35 2.25 0.65
C VAL A 168 8.66 2.84 1.16
N ARG A 169 9.73 2.65 0.40
CA ARG A 169 11.01 3.35 0.57
C ARG A 169 11.44 3.95 -0.76
N PHE A 170 12.35 4.92 -0.70
CA PHE A 170 13.05 5.36 -1.92
C PHE A 170 13.86 4.19 -2.51
N ALA A 171 13.85 4.08 -3.83
CA ALA A 171 14.65 3.07 -4.54
C ALA A 171 16.14 3.41 -4.54
N SER A 172 16.47 4.71 -4.56
CA SER A 172 17.83 5.27 -4.63
C SER A 172 18.17 6.10 -3.40
N ASP A 173 19.47 6.20 -3.09
CA ASP A 173 20.03 7.06 -2.04
C ASP A 173 20.35 8.49 -2.51
N SER A 174 20.04 8.79 -3.76
CA SER A 174 20.09 10.13 -4.34
C SER A 174 18.81 10.45 -5.10
N PHE A 175 18.52 11.73 -5.25
CA PHE A 175 17.55 12.24 -6.21
C PHE A 175 18.16 13.47 -6.90
N GLU A 176 17.76 13.69 -8.13
CA GLU A 176 18.20 14.83 -8.94
C GLU A 176 17.07 15.84 -9.08
N TYR A 177 17.44 17.11 -9.13
CA TYR A 177 16.52 18.22 -9.31
C TYR A 177 17.19 19.34 -10.11
N PHE A 178 16.38 20.14 -10.78
CA PHE A 178 16.85 21.29 -11.55
C PHE A 178 15.94 22.49 -11.33
N TYR A 179 16.56 23.67 -11.28
CA TYR A 179 15.86 24.93 -11.11
C TYR A 179 15.49 25.49 -12.48
N SER A 180 14.19 25.62 -12.72
CA SER A 180 13.65 26.10 -13.99
C SER A 180 13.62 27.64 -14.03
N SER A 181 13.70 28.21 -15.23
CA SER A 181 13.75 29.67 -15.43
C SER A 181 12.52 30.42 -14.92
N ASP A 182 11.40 29.73 -14.74
CA ASP A 182 10.17 30.29 -14.18
C ASP A 182 10.07 30.17 -12.64
N GLY A 183 11.18 29.79 -11.99
CA GLY A 183 11.30 29.71 -10.54
C GLY A 183 10.82 28.41 -9.90
N SER A 184 10.32 27.47 -10.71
CA SER A 184 9.94 26.14 -10.24
C SER A 184 11.15 25.20 -10.12
N ILE A 185 11.01 24.16 -9.31
CA ILE A 185 12.00 23.09 -9.17
C ILE A 185 11.41 21.80 -9.68
N GLU A 186 12.06 21.22 -10.68
CA GLU A 186 11.63 19.98 -11.29
C GLU A 186 12.47 18.83 -10.76
N LEU A 187 11.81 17.74 -10.36
CA LEU A 187 12.46 16.52 -9.90
C LEU A 187 12.62 15.56 -11.08
N SER A 188 13.82 14.99 -11.24
CA SER A 188 14.00 13.80 -12.06
C SER A 188 13.13 12.66 -11.52
N PRO A 189 12.74 11.67 -12.35
CA PRO A 189 11.87 10.60 -11.91
C PRO A 189 12.40 9.87 -10.66
N ILE A 190 11.55 9.72 -9.64
CA ILE A 190 11.90 9.07 -8.38
C ILE A 190 11.09 7.79 -8.26
N GLU A 191 11.78 6.66 -8.07
CA GLU A 191 11.13 5.37 -7.85
C GLU A 191 10.97 5.09 -6.34
N LEU A 192 9.80 4.60 -5.98
CA LEU A 192 9.45 4.10 -4.65
C LEU A 192 9.15 2.61 -4.75
N LEU A 193 9.68 1.85 -3.81
CA LEU A 193 9.50 0.40 -3.75
C LEU A 193 8.71 0.04 -2.51
N GLU A 194 7.65 -0.75 -2.67
CA GLU A 194 6.94 -1.33 -1.52
C GLU A 194 7.89 -2.15 -0.65
N VAL A 195 7.64 -2.14 0.66
CA VAL A 195 8.31 -2.97 1.64
C VAL A 195 7.23 -3.80 2.32
N ILE A 196 7.40 -5.12 2.27
CA ILE A 196 6.52 -6.13 2.86
C ILE A 196 7.19 -6.62 4.13
#